data_AF-A0A392QIT2-F1
#
_entry.id   AF-A0A392QIT2-F1
#
_cell.length_a   1.000
_cell.length_b   1.000
_cell.length_c   1.000
_cell.angle_alpha   90.00
_cell.angle_beta   90.00
_cell.angle_gamma   90.00
#
_symmetry.space_group_name_H-M   'P 1'
#
loop_
_entity.id
_entity.type
_entity.pdbx_description
1 polymer ?
#
loop_
_entity_poly.entity_id
_entity_poly.type
_entity_poly.pdbx_seq_one_letter_code
_entity_poly.pdbx_strand_id
1 'polypeptide(L)'
;MEVNSWPEDGIQPKRIESRINKSLKILHNMRCKEDNLFNMHSASRVRVQSIEKSEENENLCLVVFEVLYASPSIEFTAEEWYSSLTPAEDVSNEIRKAQHIGIFKEIGFPYRIISVIGGGKREIDLYAYIFGADLAVFFLIAIFYESVMKANSEFLEVYQLED
;
A
#
# COMPACT_ATOMS: atom_id res chain seq x y z
N MET A 1 -3.93 17.34 -8.68
CA MET A 1 -4.98 18.35 -8.39
C MET A 1 -4.74 19.56 -9.26
N GLU A 2 -5.81 20.23 -9.68
CA GLU A 2 -5.76 21.48 -10.44
C GLU A 2 -5.77 22.67 -9.47
N VAL A 3 -4.86 23.62 -9.67
CA VAL A 3 -4.62 24.81 -8.88
C VAL A 3 -4.61 26.01 -9.83
N ASN A 4 -5.79 26.56 -10.11
CA ASN A 4 -5.96 27.67 -11.07
C ASN A 4 -5.33 28.99 -10.58
N SER A 5 -5.18 29.15 -9.27
CA SER A 5 -4.55 30.30 -8.64
C SER A 5 -3.76 29.82 -7.44
N TRP A 6 -2.46 30.05 -7.46
CA TRP A 6 -1.58 29.72 -6.36
C TRP A 6 -1.78 30.72 -5.21
N PRO A 7 -2.08 30.25 -3.99
CA PRO A 7 -2.14 31.14 -2.84
C PRO A 7 -0.80 31.83 -2.60
N GLU A 8 -0.82 33.09 -2.16
CA GLU A 8 0.41 33.85 -1.82
C GLU A 8 1.25 33.12 -0.77
N ASP A 9 0.60 32.55 0.25
CA ASP A 9 1.25 31.75 1.31
C ASP A 9 1.53 30.29 0.90
N GLY A 10 1.34 29.95 -0.37
CA GLY A 10 1.43 28.58 -0.87
C GLY A 10 0.28 27.66 -0.42
N ILE A 11 0.29 26.43 -0.93
CA ILE A 11 -0.73 25.43 -0.58
C ILE A 11 -0.51 24.96 0.86
N GLN A 12 -1.49 25.23 1.72
CA GLN A 12 -1.45 24.84 3.12
C GLN A 12 -1.75 23.34 3.30
N PRO A 13 -0.77 22.49 3.71
CA PRO A 13 -0.97 21.04 3.78
C PRO A 13 -2.09 20.63 4.73
N LYS A 14 -2.17 21.31 5.89
CA LYS A 14 -3.21 21.08 6.91
C LYS A 14 -4.63 21.28 6.36
N ARG A 15 -4.81 22.23 5.43
CA ARG A 15 -6.13 22.51 4.83
C ARG A 15 -6.57 21.37 3.92
N ILE A 16 -5.65 20.81 3.13
CA ILE A 16 -5.93 19.63 2.31
C ILE A 16 -6.21 18.42 3.20
N GLU A 17 -5.31 18.12 4.14
CA GLU A 17 -5.44 16.99 5.06
C GLU A 17 -6.78 17.00 5.81
N SER A 18 -7.14 18.16 6.39
CA SER A 18 -8.39 18.31 7.15
C SER A 18 -9.62 18.02 6.29
N ARG A 19 -9.63 18.48 5.03
CA ARG A 19 -10.79 18.30 4.14
C ARG A 19 -10.87 16.88 3.59
N ILE A 20 -9.75 16.24 3.26
CA ILE A 20 -9.73 14.81 2.88
C ILE A 20 -10.21 13.94 4.06
N ASN A 21 -9.68 14.16 5.26
CA ASN A 21 -10.14 13.40 6.43
C ASN A 21 -11.63 13.67 6.75
N LYS A 22 -12.11 14.90 6.51
CA LYS A 22 -13.54 15.21 6.61
C LYS A 22 -14.37 14.45 5.58
N SER A 23 -13.94 14.35 4.33
CA SER A 23 -14.67 13.58 3.30
C SER A 23 -14.71 12.09 3.63
N LEU A 24 -13.60 11.51 4.09
CA LEU A 24 -13.53 10.11 4.53
C LEU A 24 -14.49 9.86 5.70
N LYS A 25 -14.54 10.77 6.68
CA LYS A 25 -15.48 10.68 7.80
C LYS A 25 -16.94 10.77 7.37
N ILE A 26 -17.28 11.66 6.42
CA ILE A 26 -18.65 11.78 5.91
C ILE A 26 -19.05 10.49 5.18
N LEU A 27 -18.19 9.99 4.28
CA LEU A 27 -18.44 8.76 3.54
C LEU A 27 -18.61 7.56 4.47
N HIS A 28 -17.74 7.45 5.49
CA HIS A 28 -17.84 6.43 6.51
C HIS A 28 -19.15 6.53 7.30
N ASN A 29 -19.56 7.73 7.72
CA ASN A 29 -20.83 7.92 8.43
C ASN A 29 -22.05 7.58 7.56
N MET A 30 -22.02 7.85 6.26
CA MET A 30 -23.09 7.43 5.33
C MET A 30 -23.16 5.91 5.28
N ARG A 31 -22.01 5.26 5.09
CA ARG A 31 -21.85 3.80 5.07
C ARG A 31 -22.42 3.15 6.34
N CYS A 32 -21.98 3.59 7.52
CA CYS A 32 -22.43 3.01 8.79
C CYS A 32 -23.93 3.21 9.08
N LYS A 33 -24.54 4.29 8.56
CA LYS A 33 -25.99 4.52 8.67
C LYS A 33 -26.79 3.57 7.78
N GLU A 34 -26.29 3.27 6.58
CA GLU A 34 -26.95 2.34 5.65
C GLU A 34 -26.99 0.92 6.22
N ASP A 35 -25.92 0.49 6.88
CA ASP A 35 -25.77 -0.90 7.34
C ASP A 35 -26.15 -1.14 8.82
N ASN A 36 -26.68 -0.13 9.52
CA ASN A 36 -26.95 -0.16 10.98
C ASN A 36 -25.72 -0.56 11.83
N LEU A 37 -24.51 -0.29 11.35
CA LEU A 37 -23.25 -0.60 12.00
C LEU A 37 -22.85 0.54 12.95
N PHE A 38 -23.64 0.76 14.00
CA PHE A 38 -23.52 1.95 14.86
C PHE A 38 -22.27 2.01 15.74
N ASN A 39 -21.42 0.97 15.80
CA ASN A 39 -20.47 0.87 16.92
C ASN A 39 -19.06 0.28 16.66
N MET A 40 -18.62 -0.03 15.44
CA MET A 40 -17.38 -0.82 15.32
C MET A 40 -16.19 -0.20 14.58
N HIS A 41 -16.35 0.83 13.76
CA HIS A 41 -15.25 1.22 12.86
C HIS A 41 -14.95 2.72 12.90
N SER A 42 -13.66 3.05 12.94
CA SER A 42 -13.19 4.42 12.71
C SER A 42 -13.15 4.67 11.20
N ALA A 43 -13.37 5.91 10.78
CA ALA A 43 -13.14 6.29 9.38
C ALA A 43 -11.66 6.17 9.00
N SER A 44 -11.39 5.90 7.73
CA SER A 44 -10.04 5.98 7.17
C SER A 44 -9.38 7.32 7.48
N ARG A 45 -8.07 7.31 7.71
CA ARG A 45 -7.29 8.51 8.06
C ARG A 45 -6.00 8.58 7.27
N VAL A 46 -5.73 9.76 6.73
CA VAL A 46 -4.50 10.07 6.00
C VAL A 46 -3.77 11.26 6.61
N ARG A 47 -2.47 11.34 6.32
CA ARG A 47 -1.60 12.49 6.55
C ARG A 47 -1.03 12.97 5.22
N VAL A 48 -0.89 14.28 5.02
CA VAL A 48 -0.15 14.78 3.85
C VAL A 48 1.34 14.53 4.06
N GLN A 49 1.98 13.82 3.12
CA GLN A 49 3.41 13.53 3.13
C GLN A 49 4.20 14.56 2.31
N SER A 50 3.77 14.82 1.07
CA SER A 50 4.38 15.82 0.20
C SER A 50 3.34 16.51 -0.68
N ILE A 51 3.70 17.69 -1.16
CA ILE A 51 2.98 18.48 -2.15
C ILE A 51 4.00 18.90 -3.19
N GLU A 52 3.86 18.40 -4.41
CA GLU A 52 4.82 18.58 -5.50
C GLU A 52 4.14 19.33 -6.64
N LYS A 53 4.73 20.43 -7.07
CA LYS A 53 4.26 21.17 -8.25
C LYS A 53 4.71 20.43 -9.52
N SER A 54 3.84 20.35 -10.52
CA SER A 54 4.22 19.78 -11.82
C SER A 54 5.20 20.72 -12.55
N GLU A 55 6.27 20.14 -13.10
CA GLU A 55 7.24 20.87 -13.94
C GLU A 55 6.68 21.17 -15.33
N GLU A 56 5.76 20.34 -15.83
CA GLU A 56 5.18 20.45 -17.17
C GLU A 56 3.95 21.39 -17.21
N ASN A 57 3.18 21.47 -16.12
CA ASN A 57 1.98 22.27 -16.05
C ASN A 57 1.88 23.02 -14.72
N GLU A 58 2.02 24.35 -14.79
CA GLU A 58 2.03 25.20 -13.60
C GLU A 58 0.73 25.18 -12.79
N ASN A 59 -0.38 24.79 -13.40
CA ASN A 59 -1.68 24.67 -12.74
C ASN A 59 -1.91 23.28 -12.13
N LEU A 60 -0.92 22.39 -12.18
CA LEU A 60 -1.02 21.04 -11.63
C LEU A 60 -0.11 20.86 -10.42
N CYS A 61 -0.63 20.13 -9.45
CA CYS A 61 0.09 19.73 -8.25
C CYS A 61 -0.25 18.30 -7.85
N LEU A 62 0.76 17.50 -7.53
CA LEU A 62 0.65 16.18 -6.93
C LEU A 62 0.65 16.32 -5.40
N VAL A 63 -0.22 15.60 -4.72
CA VAL A 63 -0.20 15.52 -3.26
C VAL A 63 -0.15 14.06 -2.87
N VAL A 64 0.87 13.72 -2.10
CA VAL A 64 1.11 12.37 -1.62
C VAL A 64 0.54 12.26 -0.22
N PHE A 65 -0.30 11.24 -0.02
CA PHE A 65 -0.89 10.93 1.28
C PHE A 65 -0.27 9.66 1.84
N GLU A 66 0.13 9.73 3.10
CA GLU A 66 0.42 8.56 3.92
C GLU A 66 -0.88 8.07 4.56
N VAL A 67 -1.21 6.79 4.36
CA VAL A 67 -2.37 6.17 5.01
C VAL A 67 -1.98 5.73 6.41
N LEU A 68 -2.59 6.36 7.41
CA LEU A 68 -2.38 5.98 8.82
C LEU A 68 -3.20 4.75 9.19
N TYR A 69 -4.42 4.67 8.65
CA TYR A 69 -5.33 3.54 8.82
C TYR A 69 -6.43 3.60 7.73
N ALA A 70 -6.81 2.45 7.20
CA ALA A 70 -7.92 2.29 6.27
C ALA A 70 -9.08 1.60 6.99
N SER A 71 -10.29 2.18 6.89
CA SER A 71 -11.49 1.54 7.42
C SER A 71 -11.85 0.31 6.59
N PRO A 72 -12.25 -0.81 7.22
CA PRO A 72 -12.59 -2.03 6.50
C PRO A 72 -13.77 -1.80 5.55
N SER A 73 -13.79 -2.54 4.44
CA SER A 73 -15.01 -2.68 3.64
C SER A 73 -16.03 -3.53 4.41
N ILE A 74 -17.32 -3.21 4.24
CA ILE A 74 -18.46 -3.87 4.92
C ILE A 74 -18.54 -5.36 4.62
N GLU A 75 -17.89 -5.81 3.55
CA GLU A 75 -17.90 -7.21 3.11
C GLU A 75 -17.17 -8.16 4.06
N PHE A 76 -16.46 -7.65 5.08
CA PHE A 76 -15.75 -8.49 6.05
C PHE A 76 -16.56 -8.71 7.33
N THR A 77 -16.85 -9.98 7.64
CA THR A 77 -17.35 -10.42 8.94
C THR A 77 -16.30 -10.12 10.02
N ALA A 78 -16.74 -9.82 11.24
CA ALA A 78 -15.89 -9.44 12.37
C ALA A 78 -14.80 -10.48 12.75
N GLU A 79 -14.87 -11.70 12.21
CA GLU A 79 -13.93 -12.79 12.44
C GLU A 79 -12.71 -12.76 11.49
N GLU A 80 -12.78 -12.02 10.37
CA GLU A 80 -11.69 -11.88 9.39
C GLU A 80 -11.07 -10.48 9.46
N TRP A 81 -10.57 -10.10 10.64
CA TRP A 81 -9.72 -8.92 10.80
C TRP A 81 -8.35 -9.17 10.15
N TYR A 82 -8.32 -9.15 8.82
CA TYR A 82 -7.11 -8.94 8.06
C TYR A 82 -7.12 -7.50 7.60
N SER A 83 -6.16 -6.71 8.11
CA SER A 83 -5.80 -5.42 7.54
C SER A 83 -5.81 -5.51 6.01
N SER A 84 -6.50 -4.59 5.34
CA SER A 84 -6.45 -4.51 3.87
C SER A 84 -5.04 -4.77 3.36
N LEU A 85 -4.90 -5.68 2.39
CA LEU A 85 -3.62 -5.97 1.77
C LEU A 85 -3.05 -4.75 1.02
N THR A 86 -3.93 -3.79 0.71
CA THR A 86 -3.62 -2.55 -0.02
C THR A 86 -4.35 -1.34 0.59
N PRO A 87 -3.97 -0.88 1.80
CA PRO A 87 -4.66 0.21 2.49
C PRO A 87 -4.72 1.52 1.68
N ALA A 88 -3.69 1.78 0.87
CA ALA A 88 -3.65 2.94 -0.01
C ALA A 88 -4.63 2.84 -1.19
N GLU A 89 -4.88 1.64 -1.72
CA GLU A 89 -5.88 1.44 -2.78
C GLU A 89 -7.29 1.63 -2.20
N ASP A 90 -7.56 1.08 -1.02
CA ASP A 90 -8.87 1.22 -0.37
C ASP A 90 -9.22 2.68 -0.09
N VAL A 91 -8.30 3.44 0.48
CA VAL A 91 -8.50 4.88 0.70
C VAL A 91 -8.65 5.62 -0.63
N SER A 92 -7.91 5.23 -1.67
CA SER A 92 -8.08 5.83 -3.00
C SER A 92 -9.49 5.61 -3.56
N ASN A 93 -10.06 4.42 -3.36
CA ASN A 93 -11.43 4.08 -3.75
C ASN A 93 -12.46 4.89 -2.95
N GLU A 94 -12.23 5.08 -1.66
CA GLU A 94 -13.08 5.95 -0.83
C GLU A 94 -13.06 7.40 -1.32
N ILE A 95 -11.89 7.94 -1.64
CA ILE A 95 -11.77 9.30 -2.19
C ILE A 95 -12.47 9.40 -3.55
N ARG A 96 -12.30 8.41 -4.45
CA ARG A 96 -13.02 8.36 -5.74
C ARG A 96 -14.53 8.32 -5.54
N LYS A 97 -15.03 7.50 -4.61
CA LYS A 97 -16.46 7.42 -4.28
C LYS A 97 -16.97 8.75 -3.75
N ALA A 98 -16.25 9.38 -2.82
CA ALA A 98 -16.57 10.70 -2.29
C ALA A 98 -16.59 11.79 -3.37
N GLN A 99 -15.71 11.69 -4.37
CA GLN A 99 -15.71 12.56 -5.54
C GLN A 99 -16.95 12.34 -6.43
N HIS A 100 -17.27 11.08 -6.73
CA HIS A 100 -18.42 10.73 -7.58
C HIS A 100 -19.75 11.21 -6.99
N ILE A 101 -19.94 11.06 -5.68
CA ILE A 101 -21.17 11.50 -4.98
C ILE A 101 -21.15 12.99 -4.59
N GLY A 102 -20.07 13.73 -4.90
CA GLY A 102 -20.03 15.18 -4.74
C GLY A 102 -19.65 15.71 -3.36
N ILE A 103 -19.20 14.88 -2.41
CA ILE A 103 -18.81 15.32 -1.05
C ILE A 103 -17.79 16.47 -1.09
N PHE A 104 -16.82 16.42 -2.01
CA PHE A 104 -15.79 17.48 -2.12
C PHE A 104 -16.38 18.86 -2.46
N LYS A 105 -17.49 18.90 -3.22
CA LYS A 105 -18.20 20.15 -3.52
C LYS A 105 -18.92 20.66 -2.27
N GLU A 106 -19.60 19.77 -1.54
CA GLU A 106 -20.34 20.11 -0.31
C GLU A 106 -19.43 20.66 0.80
N ILE A 107 -18.25 20.06 0.98
CA ILE A 107 -17.31 20.50 2.01
C ILE A 107 -16.46 21.70 1.58
N GLY A 108 -16.65 22.23 0.36
CA GLY A 108 -15.87 23.33 -0.18
C GLY A 108 -14.38 23.01 -0.29
N PHE A 109 -14.04 21.85 -0.86
CA PHE A 109 -12.64 21.49 -1.11
C PHE A 109 -12.01 22.50 -2.09
N PRO A 110 -10.86 23.12 -1.75
CA PRO A 110 -10.38 24.32 -2.44
C PRO A 110 -9.81 24.08 -3.85
N TYR A 111 -9.52 22.84 -4.21
CA TYR A 111 -8.85 22.49 -5.47
C TYR A 111 -9.65 21.44 -6.22
N ARG A 112 -9.53 21.39 -7.55
CA ARG A 112 -10.19 20.32 -8.31
C ARG A 112 -9.34 19.05 -8.27
N ILE A 113 -9.94 17.95 -7.84
CA ILE A 113 -9.31 16.63 -7.90
C ILE A 113 -9.45 16.12 -9.33
N ILE A 114 -8.33 15.90 -10.01
CA ILE A 114 -8.29 15.40 -11.40
C ILE A 114 -8.26 13.88 -11.40
N SER A 115 -7.37 13.32 -10.59
CA SER A 115 -7.15 11.88 -10.45
C SER A 115 -6.75 11.55 -9.02
N VAL A 116 -7.00 10.30 -8.64
CA VAL A 116 -6.58 9.71 -7.37
C VAL A 116 -5.98 8.35 -7.70
N ILE A 117 -4.74 8.13 -7.24
CA ILE A 117 -3.97 6.92 -7.52
C ILE A 117 -3.67 6.28 -6.16
N GLY A 118 -4.08 5.04 -5.96
CA GLY A 118 -3.69 4.27 -4.79
C GLY A 118 -2.23 3.88 -4.89
N GLY A 119 -1.49 4.06 -3.79
CA GLY A 119 -0.12 3.58 -3.70
C GLY A 119 -0.09 2.05 -3.78
N GLY A 120 0.70 1.50 -4.70
CA GLY A 120 1.06 0.09 -4.67
C GLY A 120 1.94 -0.21 -3.46
N LYS A 121 1.89 -1.44 -2.95
CA LYS A 121 2.75 -1.90 -1.85
C LYS A 121 4.22 -1.75 -2.29
N ARG A 122 4.91 -0.73 -1.75
CA ARG A 122 6.38 -0.66 -1.83
C ARG A 122 6.89 -1.67 -0.82
N GLU A 123 7.79 -2.53 -1.28
CA GLU A 123 8.45 -3.59 -0.52
C GLU A 123 7.62 -4.88 -0.41
N ILE A 124 7.74 -5.70 -1.46
CA ILE A 124 7.77 -7.14 -1.24
C ILE A 124 9.11 -7.38 -0.53
N ASP A 125 9.08 -7.92 0.69
CA ASP A 125 10.29 -8.38 1.35
C ASP A 125 10.78 -9.64 0.61
N LEU A 126 11.68 -9.45 -0.36
CA LEU A 126 12.27 -10.56 -1.12
C LEU A 126 13.23 -11.41 -0.26
N TYR A 127 13.54 -11.02 0.98
CA TYR A 127 14.49 -11.73 1.83
C TYR A 127 14.12 -13.20 1.99
N ALA A 128 12.84 -13.50 2.22
CA ALA A 128 12.38 -14.88 2.35
C ALA A 128 12.58 -15.71 1.07
N TYR A 129 12.39 -15.09 -0.10
CA TYR A 129 12.61 -15.74 -1.40
C TYR A 129 14.09 -15.95 -1.69
N ILE A 130 14.93 -14.97 -1.40
CA ILE A 130 16.39 -15.05 -1.54
C ILE A 130 16.93 -16.15 -0.62
N PHE A 131 16.53 -16.13 0.65
CA PHE A 131 16.91 -17.16 1.63
C PHE A 131 16.48 -18.57 1.18
N GLY A 132 15.25 -18.71 0.67
CA GLY A 132 14.77 -19.99 0.15
C GLY A 132 15.57 -20.47 -1.07
N ALA A 133 15.93 -19.58 -1.98
CA ALA A 133 16.75 -19.90 -3.15
C ALA A 133 18.16 -20.34 -2.74
N ASP A 134 18.80 -19.61 -1.83
CA ASP A 134 20.14 -19.94 -1.31
C ASP A 134 20.13 -21.30 -0.58
N LEU A 135 19.08 -21.58 0.21
CA LEU A 135 18.93 -22.85 0.89
C LEU A 135 18.75 -24.02 -0.10
N ALA A 136 17.96 -23.82 -1.17
CA ALA A 136 17.78 -24.83 -2.21
C ALA A 136 19.10 -25.11 -2.95
N VAL A 137 19.86 -24.07 -3.30
CA VAL A 137 21.19 -24.21 -3.91
C VAL A 137 22.15 -24.96 -2.97
N PHE A 138 22.15 -24.63 -1.68
CA PHE A 138 22.95 -25.33 -0.69
C PHE A 138 22.63 -26.83 -0.64
N PHE A 139 21.35 -27.21 -0.60
CA PHE A 139 20.96 -28.62 -0.63
C PHE A 139 21.35 -29.32 -1.93
N LEU A 140 21.23 -28.65 -3.08
CA LEU A 140 21.67 -29.22 -4.36
C LEU A 140 23.17 -29.49 -4.38
N ILE A 141 23.98 -28.55 -3.86
CA ILE A 141 25.44 -28.73 -3.73
C ILE A 141 25.76 -29.89 -2.78
N ALA A 142 25.07 -29.98 -1.64
CA ALA A 142 25.28 -31.05 -0.67
C ALA A 142 24.92 -32.44 -1.24
N ILE A 143 23.77 -32.58 -1.91
CA ILE A 143 23.35 -33.83 -2.57
C ILE A 143 24.31 -34.20 -3.70
N PHE A 144 24.76 -33.22 -4.49
CA PHE A 144 25.75 -33.45 -5.54
C PHE A 144 27.08 -33.93 -4.97
N TYR A 145 27.58 -33.28 -3.91
CA TYR A 145 28.80 -33.69 -3.22
C TYR A 145 28.69 -35.12 -2.67
N GLU A 146 27.58 -35.45 -1.98
CA GLU A 146 27.34 -36.80 -1.48
C GLU A 146 27.27 -37.82 -2.62
N SER A 147 26.63 -37.48 -3.73
CA SER A 147 26.55 -38.35 -4.92
C SER A 147 27.91 -38.58 -5.57
N VAL A 148 28.74 -37.55 -5.69
CA VAL A 148 30.12 -37.65 -6.21
C VAL A 148 30.99 -38.48 -5.26
N MET A 149 30.89 -38.27 -3.95
CA MET A 149 31.64 -39.06 -2.97
C MET A 149 31.21 -40.54 -2.98
N LYS A 150 29.91 -40.83 -3.10
CA LYS A 150 29.41 -42.22 -3.25
C LYS A 150 29.81 -42.85 -4.58
N ALA A 151 29.90 -42.09 -5.67
CA ALA A 151 30.37 -42.62 -6.95
C ALA A 151 31.89 -42.86 -6.94
N ASN A 152 32.66 -42.04 -6.23
CA ASN A 152 34.11 -42.14 -6.15
C ASN A 152 34.63 -43.02 -5.00
N SER A 153 33.76 -43.58 -4.15
CA SER A 153 34.20 -44.51 -3.10
C SER A 153 34.77 -45.81 -3.67
N GLU A 154 34.32 -46.26 -4.84
CA GLU A 154 34.96 -47.37 -5.57
C GLU A 154 36.40 -47.02 -6.02
N PHE A 155 36.68 -45.75 -6.32
CA PHE A 155 38.04 -45.31 -6.68
C PHE A 155 38.95 -45.14 -5.45
N LEU A 156 38.41 -44.78 -4.29
CA LEU A 156 39.17 -44.65 -3.03
C LEU A 156 39.56 -46.00 -2.41
N GLU A 157 38.76 -47.05 -2.61
CA GLU A 157 39.13 -48.42 -2.20
C GLU A 157 40.33 -48.97 -3.00
N VAL A 158 40.45 -48.62 -4.28
CA VAL A 158 41.59 -49.05 -5.12
C VAL A 158 42.92 -48.43 -4.67
N TYR A 159 42.89 -47.24 -4.07
CA TYR A 159 44.10 -46.61 -3.50
C TYR A 159 44.52 -47.16 -2.12
N GLN A 160 43.68 -47.96 -1.45
CA GLN A 160 44.01 -48.56 -0.16
C GLN A 160 44.66 -49.95 -0.26
N LEU A 161 44.82 -50.49 -1.48
CA LEU A 161 45.31 -51.85 -1.72
C LEU A 161 46.76 -51.92 -2.23
N GLU A 162 47.44 -50.77 -2.35
CA GLU A 162 48.89 -50.69 -2.58
C GLU A 162 49.61 -50.25 -1.29
N ASP A 163 49.81 -51.23 -0.39
CA ASP A 163 50.93 -51.30 0.55
C ASP A 163 51.27 -52.78 0.81
#